data_AF-A0A941CYC5-F1
#
_entry.id   AF-A0A941CYC5-F1
#
_cell.length_a   1.000
_cell.length_b   1.000
_cell.length_c   1.000
_cell.angle_alpha   90.00
_cell.angle_beta   90.00
_cell.angle_gamma   90.00
#
_symmetry.space_group_name_H-M   'P 1'
#
loop_
_entity.id
_entity.type
_entity.pdbx_description
1 polymer ?
#
loop_
_entity_poly.entity_id
_entity_poly.type
_entity_poly.pdbx_seq_one_letter_code
_entity_poly.pdbx_strand_id
1 'polypeptide(L)'
;MVGEIAEALLHLGGSAHRDRVLEVLAMNRSADGELQLSLRARAVAAFDAHSGSDRDSRGVRPLFRKPFGPGSHRWALTAEAEAFLRAGGAARDVQASASL
;
A
#
# COMPACT_ATOMS: atom_id res chain seq x y z
N MET A 1 -6.80 -3.43 4.45
CA MET A 1 -6.74 -2.84 3.10
C MET A 1 -5.60 -1.84 2.96
N VAL A 2 -5.57 -0.72 3.71
CA VAL A 2 -4.47 0.26 3.62
C VAL A 2 -3.11 -0.38 3.91
N GLY A 3 -2.97 -1.13 5.01
CA GLY A 3 -1.74 -1.89 5.32
C GLY A 3 -1.36 -2.90 4.24
N GLU A 4 -2.34 -3.67 3.74
CA GLU A 4 -2.11 -4.65 2.67
C GLU A 4 -1.61 -3.99 1.37
N ILE A 5 -2.16 -2.81 1.01
CA ILE A 5 -1.68 -2.04 -0.15
C ILE A 5 -0.25 -1.55 0.10
N ALA A 6 0.05 -1.06 1.30
CA ALA A 6 1.37 -0.57 1.65
C ALA A 6 2.42 -1.70 1.61
N GLU A 7 2.09 -2.87 2.12
CA GLU A 7 2.93 -4.07 2.06
C GLU A 7 3.12 -4.55 0.62
N ALA A 8 2.06 -4.61 -0.17
CA ALA A 8 2.15 -4.99 -1.58
C ALA A 8 3.01 -4.00 -2.39
N LEU A 9 2.84 -2.69 -2.16
CA LEU A 9 3.70 -1.68 -2.79
C LEU A 9 5.15 -1.82 -2.33
N LEU A 10 5.41 -2.01 -1.04
CA LEU A 10 6.76 -2.20 -0.51
C LEU A 10 7.43 -3.43 -1.13
N HIS A 11 6.71 -4.55 -1.22
CA HIS A 11 7.17 -5.77 -1.89
C HIS A 11 7.50 -5.52 -3.38
N LEU A 12 6.75 -4.64 -4.05
CA LEU A 12 6.97 -4.23 -5.43
C LEU A 12 7.97 -3.06 -5.59
N GLY A 13 8.74 -2.72 -4.55
CA GLY A 13 9.77 -1.67 -4.61
C GLY A 13 9.26 -0.26 -4.35
N GLY A 14 8.14 -0.11 -3.65
CA GLY A 14 7.55 1.16 -3.23
C GLY A 14 6.65 1.85 -4.26
N SER A 15 6.64 1.38 -5.52
CA SER A 15 5.84 1.96 -6.62
C SER A 15 5.52 0.95 -7.71
N ALA A 16 4.24 0.79 -8.04
CA ALA A 16 3.80 -0.20 -9.01
C ALA A 16 2.53 0.22 -9.76
N HIS A 17 2.25 -0.45 -10.87
CA HIS A 17 0.96 -0.35 -11.53
C HIS A 17 -0.13 -0.96 -10.63
N ARG A 18 -1.30 -0.32 -10.54
CA ARG A 18 -2.44 -0.74 -9.71
C ARG A 18 -2.79 -2.22 -9.90
N ASP A 19 -2.80 -2.68 -11.15
CA ASP A 19 -3.15 -4.08 -11.42
C ASP A 19 -2.13 -5.06 -10.84
N ARG A 20 -0.84 -4.72 -10.82
CA ARG A 20 0.18 -5.53 -10.13
C ARG A 20 -0.02 -5.56 -8.61
N VAL A 21 -0.44 -4.44 -8.02
CA VAL A 21 -0.80 -4.41 -6.60
C VAL A 21 -2.01 -5.31 -6.34
N LEU A 22 -3.04 -5.26 -7.19
CA LEU A 22 -4.23 -6.10 -7.06
C LEU A 22 -3.93 -7.60 -7.23
N GLU A 23 -3.03 -7.96 -8.14
CA GLU A 23 -2.53 -9.34 -8.29
C GLU A 23 -1.93 -9.84 -6.97
N VAL A 24 -1.04 -9.07 -6.35
CA VAL A 24 -0.43 -9.41 -5.05
C VAL A 24 -1.48 -9.51 -3.94
N LEU A 25 -2.44 -8.58 -3.89
CA LEU A 25 -3.54 -8.62 -2.90
C LEU A 25 -4.45 -9.83 -3.07
N ALA A 26 -4.66 -10.27 -4.31
CA ALA A 26 -5.48 -11.43 -4.63
C ALA A 26 -4.76 -12.74 -4.29
N MET A 27 -3.45 -12.84 -4.55
CA MET A 27 -2.65 -14.02 -4.21
C MET A 27 -2.66 -14.33 -2.70
N ASN A 28 -2.74 -13.29 -1.87
CA ASN A 28 -2.79 -13.42 -0.41
C ASN A 28 -4.19 -13.77 0.14
N ARG A 29 -5.19 -14.01 -0.74
CA ARG A 29 -6.57 -14.35 -0.36
C ARG A 29 -6.96 -15.67 -1.02
N SER A 30 -7.58 -16.57 -0.26
CA SER A 30 -8.18 -17.79 -0.83
C SER A 30 -9.20 -17.41 -1.91
N ALA A 31 -9.02 -17.99 -3.11
CA ALA A 31 -9.64 -17.53 -4.35
C ALA A 31 -11.16 -17.77 -4.39
N ASP A 32 -11.94 -16.69 -4.31
CA ASP A 32 -13.31 -16.65 -4.82
C ASP A 32 -13.42 -15.48 -5.82
N GLY A 33 -14.06 -15.69 -6.96
CA GLY A 33 -14.10 -14.75 -8.08
C GLY A 33 -14.94 -13.50 -7.80
N GLU A 34 -16.03 -13.62 -7.05
CA GLU A 34 -16.87 -12.48 -6.65
C GLU A 34 -16.15 -11.53 -5.67
N LEU A 35 -15.17 -12.06 -4.93
CA LEU A 35 -14.30 -11.25 -4.07
C LEU A 35 -13.36 -10.33 -4.87
N GLN A 36 -13.08 -10.58 -6.15
CA GLN A 36 -12.09 -9.80 -6.90
C GLN A 36 -12.59 -8.43 -7.38
N LEU A 37 -13.83 -8.33 -7.87
CA LEU A 37 -14.42 -7.04 -8.28
C LEU A 37 -14.62 -6.13 -7.05
N SER A 38 -15.07 -6.71 -5.93
CA SER A 38 -15.17 -5.99 -4.67
C SER A 38 -13.80 -5.61 -4.10
N LEU A 39 -12.77 -6.45 -4.27
CA LEU A 39 -11.38 -6.15 -3.89
C LEU A 39 -10.85 -4.94 -4.65
N ARG A 40 -11.02 -4.87 -5.98
CA ARG A 40 -10.57 -3.73 -6.79
C ARG A 40 -11.20 -2.44 -6.31
N ALA A 41 -12.52 -2.40 -6.17
CA ALA A 41 -13.23 -1.19 -5.73
C ALA A 41 -12.76 -0.72 -4.35
N ARG A 42 -12.64 -1.66 -3.39
CA ARG A 42 -12.15 -1.37 -2.04
C ARG A 42 -10.71 -0.88 -2.03
N ALA A 43 -9.83 -1.50 -2.81
CA ALA A 43 -8.43 -1.12 -2.88
C ALA A 43 -8.27 0.29 -3.48
N VAL A 44 -9.02 0.60 -4.54
CA VAL A 44 -9.03 1.95 -5.15
C VAL A 44 -9.53 2.99 -4.17
N ALA A 45 -10.67 2.75 -3.52
CA ALA A 45 -11.23 3.68 -2.54
C ALA A 45 -10.27 3.91 -1.36
N ALA A 46 -9.65 2.84 -0.84
CA ALA A 46 -8.68 2.95 0.25
C ALA A 46 -7.42 3.71 -0.18
N PHE A 47 -6.90 3.44 -1.37
CA PHE A 47 -5.74 4.14 -1.91
C PHE A 47 -6.03 5.64 -2.08
N ASP A 48 -7.15 5.99 -2.71
CA ASP A 48 -7.53 7.38 -2.97
C ASP A 48 -7.75 8.16 -1.67
N ALA A 49 -8.43 7.57 -0.68
CA ALA A 49 -8.65 8.17 0.64
C ALA A 49 -7.35 8.49 1.40
N HIS A 50 -6.25 7.79 1.09
CA HIS A 50 -4.93 7.98 1.74
C HIS A 50 -3.87 8.57 0.80
N SER A 51 -4.28 9.04 -0.38
CA SER A 51 -3.43 9.71 -1.38
C SER A 51 -3.58 11.23 -1.39
N GLY A 52 -4.61 11.76 -0.72
CA GLY A 52 -4.93 13.19 -0.72
C GLY A 52 -4.01 14.01 0.18
N SER A 53 -3.66 15.22 -0.28
CA SER A 53 -3.08 16.30 0.54
C SER A 53 -4.15 17.26 1.05
N ASP A 54 -5.38 16.77 1.27
CA ASP A 54 -6.46 17.67 1.69
C ASP A 54 -6.12 18.22 3.07
N ARG A 55 -5.80 19.52 3.09
CA ARG A 55 -5.21 20.25 4.22
C ARG A 55 -6.12 20.27 5.45
N ASP A 56 -7.39 19.89 5.31
CA ASP A 56 -8.36 19.73 6.40
C ASP A 56 -8.19 18.43 7.22
N SER A 57 -7.31 17.52 6.79
CA SER A 57 -7.12 16.20 7.42
C SER A 57 -6.18 16.27 8.64
N ARG A 58 -6.53 17.05 9.68
CA ARG A 58 -5.98 16.97 11.07
C ARG A 58 -4.44 16.74 11.22
N GLY A 59 -3.62 17.19 10.26
CA GLY A 59 -2.15 16.99 10.28
C GLY A 59 -1.64 15.59 9.94
N VAL A 60 -2.48 14.66 9.46
CA VAL A 60 -2.02 13.31 9.07
C VAL A 60 -1.37 13.38 7.69
N ARG A 61 -0.09 12.99 7.60
CA ARG A 61 0.63 12.94 6.33
C ARG A 61 0.10 11.79 5.45
N PRO A 62 -0.03 11.99 4.13
CA PRO A 62 -0.50 10.94 3.24
C PRO A 62 0.49 9.78 3.20
N LEU A 63 -0.06 8.57 3.18
CA LEU A 63 0.70 7.33 3.07
C LEU A 63 1.04 7.01 1.62
N PHE A 64 0.14 7.39 0.71
CA PHE A 64 0.24 7.09 -0.71
C PHE A 64 0.35 8.37 -1.54
N ARG A 65 0.81 8.21 -2.77
CA ARG A 65 0.86 9.27 -3.77
C ARG A 65 0.62 8.71 -5.17
N LYS A 66 0.17 9.58 -6.08
CA LYS A 66 0.08 9.32 -7.52
C LYS A 66 1.26 9.99 -8.23
N PRO A 67 2.32 9.24 -8.63
CA PRO A 67 3.54 9.83 -9.19
C PRO A 67 3.30 10.65 -10.47
N PHE A 68 2.24 10.32 -11.21
CA PHE A 68 1.87 10.98 -12.47
C PHE A 68 0.56 11.77 -12.37
N GLY A 69 0.14 12.11 -11.15
CA GLY A 69 -1.07 12.89 -10.91
C GLY A 69 -2.39 12.11 -10.95
N PRO A 70 -3.52 12.82 -10.88
CA PRO A 70 -4.87 12.23 -10.86
C PRO A 70 -5.14 11.33 -12.06
N GLY A 71 -5.95 10.27 -11.88
CA GLY A 71 -6.26 9.30 -12.94
C GLY A 71 -5.14 8.30 -13.26
N SER A 72 -3.91 8.53 -12.80
CA SER A 72 -2.81 7.57 -12.98
C SER A 72 -3.12 6.23 -12.33
N HIS A 73 -2.85 5.16 -13.07
CA HIS A 73 -2.90 3.79 -12.55
C HIS A 73 -1.62 3.41 -11.80
N ARG A 74 -0.59 4.27 -11.78
CA ARG A 74 0.60 4.01 -10.96
C ARG A 74 0.39 4.50 -9.54
N TRP A 75 0.54 3.60 -8.60
CA TRP A 75 0.43 3.81 -7.16
C TRP A 75 1.82 3.77 -6.54
N ALA A 76 2.05 4.58 -5.51
CA ALA A 76 3.30 4.59 -4.79
C ALA A 76 3.11 4.97 -3.32
N LEU A 77 4.05 4.52 -2.48
CA LEU A 77 4.24 5.07 -1.15
C LEU A 77 4.79 6.49 -1.23
N THR A 78 4.50 7.30 -0.21
CA THR A 78 5.31 8.49 0.08
C THR A 78 6.69 8.06 0.58
N ALA A 79 7.69 8.92 0.42
CA ALA A 79 9.05 8.59 0.84
C ALA A 79 9.11 8.29 2.36
N GLU A 80 8.30 8.99 3.14
CA GLU A 80 8.27 8.83 4.59
C GLU A 80 7.53 7.58 5.03
N ALA A 81 6.45 7.21 4.34
CA ALA A 81 5.79 5.92 4.53
C ALA A 81 6.74 4.76 4.24
N GLU A 82 7.46 4.83 3.11
CA GLU A 82 8.41 3.79 2.73
C GLU A 82 9.57 3.67 3.73
N ALA A 83 10.15 4.80 4.15
CA ALA A 83 11.21 4.81 5.16
C ALA A 83 10.73 4.21 6.49
N PHE A 84 9.55 4.61 6.96
CA PHE A 84 8.96 4.08 8.19
C PHE A 84 8.74 2.57 8.13
N LEU A 85 8.13 2.07 7.05
CA LEU A 85 7.85 0.65 6.89
C LEU A 85 9.13 -0.19 6.80
N ARG A 86 10.16 0.29 6.11
CA ARG A 86 11.46 -0.40 6.05
C ARG A 86 12.17 -0.43 7.41
N ALA A 87 12.14 0.69 8.15
CA ALA A 87 12.69 0.73 9.50
C ALA A 87 11.95 -0.24 10.45
N GLY A 88 10.62 -0.30 10.35
CA GLY A 88 9.80 -1.23 11.11
C GLY A 88 10.03 -2.70 10.75
N GLY A 89 10.24 -3.01 9.47
CA GLY A 89 10.61 -4.35 9.01
C GLY A 89 11.96 -4.82 9.57
N ALA A 90 12.99 -3.98 9.46
CA ALA A 90 14.32 -4.29 9.97
C ALA A 90 14.33 -4.56 11.49
N ALA A 91 13.54 -3.82 12.27
CA ALA A 91 13.41 -4.04 13.71
C ALA A 91 12.79 -5.41 14.06
N ARG A 92 11.83 -5.87 13.24
CA ARG A 92 11.17 -7.18 13.43
C ARG A 92 12.12 -8.34 13.12
N ASP A 93 12.93 -8.21 12.09
CA ASP A 93 13.89 -9.25 11.67
C ASP A 93 15.02 -9.45 12.70
N VAL A 94 15.50 -8.35 13.30
CA VAL A 94 16.48 -8.38 14.39
C VAL A 94 15.91 -9.08 15.63
N GLN A 95 14.66 -8.79 15.99
CA GLN A 95 14.00 -9.43 17.15
C GLN A 95 13.73 -10.92 16.93
N ALA A 96 13.40 -11.32 15.70
CA ALA A 96 13.22 -12.73 15.32
C ALA A 96 14.54 -13.51 15.38
N SER A 97 15.65 -12.89 14.97
CA SER A 97 16.99 -13.51 14.98
C SER A 97 17.58 -13.64 16.39
N ALA A 98 17.21 -12.78 17.33
CA ALA A 98 17.69 -12.79 18.72
C ALA A 98 16.93 -13.78 19.63
N SER A 99 15.88 -14.42 19.13
CA SER A 99 15.03 -15.36 19.88
C SER A 99 15.31 -16.84 19.54
N LEU A 100 16.40 -17.10 18.80
CA LEU A 100 16.90 -18.43 18.39
C LEU A 100 18.26 -18.69 19.05
#